data_AF-A0A7J6WTL4-F1
#
_entry.id   AF-A0A7J6WTL4-F1
#
_cell.length_a   1.000
_cell.length_b   1.000
_cell.length_c   1.000
_cell.angle_alpha   90.00
_cell.angle_beta   90.00
_cell.angle_gamma   90.00
#
_symmetry.space_group_name_H-M   'P 1'
#
loop_
_entity.id
_entity.type
_entity.pdbx_description
1 polymer ?
#
loop_
_entity_poly.entity_id
_entity_poly.type
_entity_poly.pdbx_seq_one_letter_code
_entity_poly.pdbx_strand_id
1 'polypeptide(L)'
;MSLLNRLKHNPTSHFALPHINKLLITSYLKKQKFKEAMKIFGWISRPDSPCEVDVMLYRIVVKGLCRNYMTVEALRVVKKMVEDKVEVGSDLRDWVYRSLLREARIMEANELNEALNCDLVNGGDEDLQKVLGLLEQMINNWTE
;
A
#
# COMPACT_ATOMS: atom_id res chain seq x y z
N MET A 1 -12.69 15.74 -1.78
CA MET A 1 -12.79 14.99 -3.06
C MET A 1 -13.32 15.80 -4.24
N SER A 2 -14.01 16.94 -4.05
CA SER A 2 -14.57 17.74 -5.16
C SER A 2 -13.55 18.22 -6.21
N LEU A 3 -12.33 18.54 -5.80
CA LEU A 3 -11.25 18.90 -6.73
C LEU A 3 -10.86 17.75 -7.65
N LEU A 4 -10.52 16.58 -7.09
CA LEU A 4 -10.07 15.42 -7.86
C LEU A 4 -11.16 14.93 -8.83
N ASN A 5 -12.43 14.94 -8.41
CA ASN A 5 -13.53 14.60 -9.32
C ASN A 5 -13.66 15.58 -10.49
N ARG A 6 -13.49 16.89 -10.25
CA ARG A 6 -13.50 17.89 -11.34
C ARG A 6 -12.34 17.69 -12.31
N LEU A 7 -11.14 17.40 -11.79
CA LEU A 7 -9.95 17.14 -12.62
C LEU A 7 -10.10 15.84 -13.42
N LYS A 8 -10.68 14.79 -12.85
CA LYS A 8 -10.97 13.54 -13.57
C LYS A 8 -11.83 13.75 -14.82
N HIS A 9 -12.78 14.67 -14.79
CA HIS A 9 -13.63 14.98 -15.95
C HIS A 9 -13.02 16.04 -16.91
N ASN A 10 -11.77 16.44 -16.70
CA ASN A 10 -11.04 17.33 -17.59
C ASN A 10 -9.78 16.62 -18.15
N PRO A 11 -9.83 16.08 -19.39
CA PRO A 11 -8.73 15.34 -20.00
C PRO A 11 -7.40 16.09 -20.02
N THR A 12 -7.44 17.42 -20.20
CA THR A 12 -6.23 18.26 -20.20
C THR A 12 -5.48 18.24 -18.86
N SER A 13 -6.11 17.82 -17.77
CA SER A 13 -5.48 17.77 -16.45
C SER A 13 -4.93 16.38 -16.08
N HIS A 14 -5.18 15.36 -16.90
CA HIS A 14 -4.83 13.97 -16.58
C HIS A 14 -3.33 13.75 -16.42
N PHE A 15 -2.50 14.45 -17.20
CA PHE A 15 -1.04 14.37 -17.09
C PHE A 15 -0.51 14.84 -15.72
N ALA A 16 -1.22 15.78 -15.07
CA ALA A 16 -0.81 16.36 -13.80
C ALA A 16 -1.35 15.58 -12.58
N LEU A 17 -2.42 14.80 -12.77
CA LEU A 17 -3.11 14.10 -11.69
C LEU A 17 -2.20 13.15 -10.89
N PRO A 18 -1.35 12.30 -11.50
CA PRO A 18 -0.45 11.43 -10.74
C PRO A 18 0.48 12.23 -9.80
N HIS A 19 1.02 13.35 -10.29
CA HIS A 19 1.89 14.22 -9.50
C HIS A 19 1.15 14.92 -8.36
N ILE A 20 -0.04 15.45 -8.63
CA ILE A 20 -0.89 16.09 -7.60
C ILE A 20 -1.25 15.07 -6.53
N ASN A 21 -1.66 13.87 -6.91
CA ASN A 21 -2.04 12.80 -5.99
C ASN A 21 -0.87 12.36 -5.12
N LYS A 22 0.31 12.12 -5.72
CA LYS A 22 1.54 11.79 -5.00
C LYS A 22 1.93 12.88 -4.00
N LEU A 23 1.85 14.15 -4.41
CA LEU A 23 2.14 15.30 -3.55
C LEU A 23 1.18 15.37 -2.36
N LEU A 24 -0.13 15.26 -2.61
CA LEU A 24 -1.15 15.30 -1.57
C LEU A 24 -0.99 14.16 -0.58
N ILE A 25 -0.84 12.92 -1.06
CA ILE A 25 -0.62 11.73 -0.21
C ILE A 25 0.63 11.93 0.65
N THR A 26 1.76 12.32 0.05
CA THR A 26 3.01 12.55 0.78
C THR A 26 2.84 13.63 1.86
N SER A 27 2.15 14.73 1.53
CA SER A 27 1.89 15.83 2.46
C SER A 27 1.00 15.40 3.62
N TYR A 28 -0.08 14.66 3.34
CA TYR A 28 -0.98 14.16 4.37
C TYR A 28 -0.31 13.16 5.30
N LEU A 29 0.50 12.22 4.78
CA LEU A 29 1.28 11.28 5.59
C LEU A 29 2.27 12.01 6.50
N LYS A 30 2.99 13.02 5.99
CA LYS A 30 3.90 13.86 6.80
C LYS A 30 3.19 14.62 7.92
N LYS A 31 1.93 15.02 7.68
CA LYS A 31 1.08 15.72 8.66
C LYS A 31 0.24 14.77 9.52
N GLN A 32 0.49 13.46 9.45
CA GLN A 32 -0.26 12.41 10.16
C GLN A 32 -1.78 12.43 9.88
N LYS A 33 -2.18 12.93 8.72
CA LYS A 33 -3.56 12.96 8.22
C LYS A 33 -3.86 11.69 7.42
N PHE A 34 -3.81 10.54 8.08
CA PHE A 34 -3.85 9.22 7.41
C PHE A 34 -5.18 8.98 6.70
N LYS A 35 -6.30 9.39 7.30
CA LYS A 35 -7.64 9.23 6.70
C LYS A 35 -7.73 9.97 5.36
N GLU A 36 -7.16 11.18 5.27
CA GLU A 36 -7.11 11.98 4.05
C GLU A 36 -6.18 11.36 3.00
N ALA A 37 -5.01 10.87 3.42
CA ALA A 37 -4.09 10.17 2.53
C ALA A 37 -4.75 8.92 1.91
N MET A 38 -5.42 8.10 2.73
CA MET A 38 -6.09 6.89 2.29
C MET A 38 -7.34 7.17 1.44
N LYS A 39 -8.06 8.27 1.68
CA LYS A 39 -9.15 8.72 0.79
C LYS A 39 -8.64 9.05 -0.61
N ILE A 40 -7.47 9.67 -0.72
CA ILE A 40 -6.86 9.94 -2.02
C ILE A 40 -6.37 8.63 -2.62
N PHE A 41 -5.58 7.84 -1.90
CA PHE A 41 -5.10 6.55 -2.39
C PHE A 41 -6.24 5.67 -2.94
N GLY A 42 -7.31 5.47 -2.17
CA GLY A 42 -8.48 4.72 -2.60
C GLY A 42 -9.29 5.36 -3.74
N TRP A 43 -9.10 6.64 -4.05
CA TRP A 43 -9.67 7.28 -5.24
C TRP A 43 -8.85 6.97 -6.50
N ILE A 44 -7.52 7.00 -6.40
CA ILE A 44 -6.62 6.70 -7.54
C ILE A 44 -6.65 5.21 -7.86
N SER A 45 -6.84 4.36 -6.85
CA SER A 45 -6.92 2.90 -6.98
C SER A 45 -8.20 2.37 -7.65
N ARG A 46 -9.13 3.24 -8.06
CA ARG A 46 -10.39 2.80 -8.68
C ARG A 46 -10.17 2.41 -10.13
N PRO A 47 -10.91 1.42 -10.67
CA PRO A 47 -10.80 1.04 -12.09
C PRO A 47 -11.09 2.17 -13.08
N ASP A 48 -11.89 3.15 -12.67
CA ASP A 48 -12.28 4.31 -13.48
C ASP A 48 -11.41 5.56 -13.21
N SER A 49 -10.29 5.39 -12.51
CA SER A 49 -9.29 6.44 -12.30
C SER A 49 -8.52 6.69 -13.61
N PRO A 50 -8.33 7.95 -14.02
CA PRO A 50 -7.46 8.27 -15.17
C PRO A 50 -5.97 8.14 -14.85
N CYS A 51 -5.63 7.57 -13.69
CA CYS A 51 -4.26 7.43 -13.19
C CYS A 51 -4.04 6.01 -12.69
N GLU A 52 -2.95 5.41 -13.14
CA GLU A 52 -2.45 4.15 -12.60
C GLU A 52 -1.64 4.40 -11.32
N VAL A 53 -1.73 3.46 -10.38
CA VAL A 53 -0.92 3.49 -9.16
C VAL A 53 0.42 2.85 -9.49
N ASP A 54 1.49 3.66 -9.53
CA ASP A 54 2.83 3.16 -9.76
C ASP A 54 3.45 2.53 -8.49
N VAL A 55 4.51 1.74 -8.68
CA VAL A 55 5.28 1.10 -7.60
C VAL A 55 5.77 2.14 -6.59
N MET A 56 6.14 3.34 -7.07
CA MET A 56 6.65 4.40 -6.22
C MET A 56 5.58 4.93 -5.24
N LEU A 57 4.33 5.04 -5.68
CA LEU A 57 3.23 5.50 -4.85
C LEU A 57 2.88 4.48 -3.77
N TYR A 58 2.85 3.18 -4.12
CA TYR A 58 2.75 2.10 -3.13
C TYR A 58 3.82 2.22 -2.05
N ARG A 59 5.09 2.39 -2.45
CA ARG A 59 6.21 2.55 -1.53
C ARG A 59 6.04 3.77 -0.63
N ILE A 60 5.58 4.91 -1.15
CA ILE A 60 5.33 6.11 -0.35
C ILE A 60 4.28 5.85 0.73
N VAL A 61 3.16 5.24 0.34
CA VAL A 61 2.04 4.98 1.25
C VAL A 61 2.46 4.00 2.34
N VAL A 62 2.98 2.82 1.97
CA VAL A 62 3.38 1.78 2.94
C VAL A 62 4.45 2.32 3.89
N LYS A 63 5.54 2.94 3.38
CA LYS A 63 6.57 3.53 4.25
C LYS A 63 6.00 4.61 5.16
N GLY A 64 5.12 5.46 4.64
CA GLY A 64 4.48 6.50 5.43
C GLY A 64 3.63 5.94 6.55
N LEU A 65 2.89 4.85 6.32
CA LEU A 65 2.06 4.18 7.31
C LEU A 65 2.92 3.47 8.37
N CYS A 66 3.91 2.65 7.95
CA CYS A 66 4.82 1.97 8.88
C CYS A 66 5.59 2.97 9.78
N ARG A 67 6.02 4.11 9.22
CA ARG A 67 6.69 5.17 10.00
C ARG A 67 5.83 5.76 11.10
N ASN A 68 4.52 5.72 10.93
CA ASN A 68 3.55 6.33 11.85
C ASN A 68 2.74 5.28 12.62
N TYR A 69 3.24 4.05 12.75
CA TYR A 69 2.59 2.97 13.52
C TYR A 69 1.19 2.60 13.02
N MET A 70 0.89 2.89 11.75
CA MET A 70 -0.35 2.47 11.09
C MET A 70 -0.14 1.11 10.42
N THR A 71 0.25 0.10 11.21
CA THR A 71 0.73 -1.19 10.71
C THR A 71 -0.35 -1.95 9.94
N VAL A 72 -1.59 -1.99 10.42
CA VAL A 72 -2.71 -2.69 9.73
C VAL A 72 -3.01 -2.06 8.38
N GLU A 73 -3.06 -0.73 8.30
CA GLU A 73 -3.26 -0.01 7.04
C GLU A 73 -2.10 -0.27 6.08
N ALA A 74 -0.86 -0.34 6.58
CA ALA A 74 0.29 -0.68 5.75
C ALA A 74 0.13 -2.10 5.16
N LEU A 75 -0.28 -3.09 5.96
CA LEU A 75 -0.55 -4.46 5.51
C LEU A 75 -1.65 -4.51 4.45
N ARG A 76 -2.74 -3.75 4.61
CA ARG A 76 -3.81 -3.64 3.60
C ARG A 76 -3.28 -3.11 2.26
N VAL A 77 -2.36 -2.14 2.30
CA VAL A 77 -1.75 -1.60 1.08
C VAL A 77 -0.78 -2.59 0.46
N VAL A 78 -0.01 -3.34 1.25
CA VAL A 78 0.85 -4.44 0.76
C VAL A 78 0.00 -5.53 0.12
N LYS A 79 -1.12 -5.92 0.74
CA LYS A 79 -2.07 -6.89 0.17
C LYS A 79 -2.55 -6.43 -1.20
N LYS A 80 -2.98 -5.18 -1.31
CA LYS A 80 -3.38 -4.61 -2.60
C LYS A 80 -2.25 -4.63 -3.64
N MET A 81 -1.02 -4.36 -3.21
CA MET A 81 0.16 -4.40 -4.09
C MET A 81 0.37 -5.81 -4.66
N VAL A 82 0.17 -6.86 -3.85
CA VAL A 82 0.21 -8.26 -4.28
C VAL A 82 -0.96 -8.62 -5.19
N GLU A 83 -2.19 -8.16 -4.89
CA GLU A 83 -3.37 -8.33 -5.75
C GLU A 83 -3.17 -7.71 -7.14
N ASP A 84 -2.55 -6.52 -7.18
CA ASP A 84 -2.21 -5.80 -8.41
C ASP A 84 -0.95 -6.40 -9.10
N LYS A 85 -0.41 -7.52 -8.60
CA LYS A 85 0.80 -8.21 -9.08
C LYS A 85 2.04 -7.32 -9.16
N VAL A 86 2.17 -6.40 -8.20
CA VAL A 86 3.30 -5.48 -8.07
C VAL A 86 4.30 -6.02 -7.06
N GLU A 87 5.57 -6.12 -7.46
CA GLU A 87 6.66 -6.66 -6.64
C GLU A 87 6.94 -5.83 -5.38
N VAL A 88 6.94 -6.49 -4.22
CA VAL A 88 7.32 -5.88 -2.94
C VAL A 88 8.84 -5.91 -2.79
N GLY A 89 9.50 -4.85 -3.23
CA GLY A 89 10.97 -4.76 -3.14
C GLY A 89 11.51 -4.83 -1.70
N SER A 90 12.76 -5.31 -1.55
CA SER A 90 13.44 -5.56 -0.28
C SER A 90 13.38 -4.41 0.73
N ASP A 91 13.64 -3.17 0.29
CA ASP A 91 13.54 -1.99 1.16
C ASP A 91 12.12 -1.78 1.70
N LEU A 92 11.07 -2.11 0.94
CA LEU A 92 9.70 -2.01 1.45
C LEU A 92 9.39 -3.12 2.46
N ARG A 93 9.86 -4.34 2.19
CA ARG A 93 9.77 -5.49 3.10
C ARG A 93 10.39 -5.20 4.46
N ASP A 94 11.57 -4.58 4.50
CA ASP A 94 12.24 -4.14 5.73
C ASP A 94 11.37 -3.19 6.58
N TRP A 95 10.64 -2.26 5.92
CA TRP A 95 9.74 -1.34 6.63
C TRP A 95 8.56 -2.07 7.26
N VAL A 96 7.97 -3.03 6.56
CA VAL A 96 6.85 -3.84 7.06
C VAL A 96 7.31 -4.72 8.21
N TYR A 97 8.44 -5.41 8.04
CA TYR A 97 9.07 -6.23 9.08
C TYR A 97 9.30 -5.44 10.37
N ARG A 98 9.96 -4.29 10.27
CA ARG A 98 10.21 -3.41 11.43
C ARG A 98 8.93 -2.85 12.05
N SER A 99 7.88 -2.63 11.25
CA SER A 99 6.57 -2.18 11.76
C SER A 99 5.95 -3.26 12.65
N LEU A 100 5.93 -4.51 12.20
CA LEU A 100 5.39 -5.65 12.97
C LEU A 100 6.19 -5.91 14.26
N LEU A 101 7.52 -5.80 14.21
CA LEU A 101 8.34 -5.95 15.42
C LEU A 101 8.05 -4.89 16.49
N ARG A 102 7.77 -3.64 16.09
CA ARG A 102 7.39 -2.57 17.04
C ARG A 102 6.08 -2.85 17.77
N GLU A 103 5.24 -3.70 17.17
CA GLU A 103 3.93 -4.10 17.66
C GLU A 103 4.01 -5.47 18.39
N ALA A 104 5.23 -5.94 18.66
CA ALA A 104 5.54 -7.25 19.26
C ALA A 104 4.98 -8.47 18.49
N ARG A 105 4.65 -8.31 17.21
CA ARG A 105 4.16 -9.39 16.32
C ARG A 105 5.31 -10.15 15.66
N ILE A 106 6.17 -10.75 16.47
CA ILE A 106 7.46 -11.33 16.01
C ILE A 106 7.24 -12.49 15.02
N MET A 107 6.28 -13.38 15.31
CA MET A 107 5.96 -14.52 14.45
C MET A 107 5.45 -14.05 13.09
N GLU A 108 4.44 -13.16 13.08
CA GLU A 108 3.89 -12.59 11.86
C GLU A 108 4.94 -11.83 11.04
N ALA A 109 5.88 -11.13 11.71
CA ALA A 109 6.98 -10.44 11.05
C ALA A 109 7.89 -11.40 10.28
N ASN A 110 8.29 -12.50 10.90
CA ASN A 110 9.16 -13.49 10.27
C ASN A 110 8.44 -14.21 9.13
N GLU A 111 7.21 -14.68 9.37
CA GLU A 111 6.39 -15.39 8.37
C GLU A 111 6.18 -14.53 7.12
N LEU A 112 5.77 -13.26 7.30
CA LEU A 112 5.56 -12.36 6.17
C LEU A 112 6.86 -11.97 5.47
N ASN A 113 7.96 -11.79 6.21
CA ASN A 113 9.26 -11.47 5.60
C ASN A 113 9.75 -12.62 4.70
N GLU A 114 9.61 -13.87 5.13
CA GLU A 114 9.96 -15.03 4.31
C GLU A 114 9.04 -15.15 3.09
N ALA A 115 7.72 -15.00 3.30
CA ALA A 115 6.75 -15.09 2.22
C ALA A 115 6.96 -14.02 1.13
N LEU A 116 7.35 -12.80 1.52
CA LEU A 116 7.70 -11.70 0.60
C LEU A 116 9.14 -11.76 0.08
N ASN A 117 9.96 -12.73 0.51
CA ASN A 117 11.29 -12.97 -0.02
C ASN A 117 11.30 -13.92 -1.22
N CYS A 118 10.22 -14.67 -1.42
CA CYS A 118 9.98 -15.42 -2.64
C CYS A 118 9.74 -14.45 -3.82
N ASP A 119 10.22 -14.84 -4.99
CA ASP A 119 10.17 -14.04 -6.21
C ASP A 119 8.74 -14.05 -6.79
N LEU A 120 7.81 -13.30 -6.19
CA LEU A 120 6.36 -13.41 -6.43
C LEU A 120 5.93 -13.13 -7.88
N VAL A 121 6.76 -12.42 -8.66
CA VAL A 121 6.52 -12.12 -10.08
C VAL A 121 6.82 -13.34 -10.96
N ASN A 122 7.77 -14.18 -10.54
CA ASN A 122 8.17 -15.43 -11.21
C ASN A 122 7.54 -16.67 -10.56
N GLY A 123 7.04 -16.54 -9.33
CA GLY A 123 6.29 -17.56 -8.60
C GLY A 123 4.93 -17.83 -9.23
N GLY A 124 4.43 -19.06 -9.07
CA GLY A 124 3.11 -19.43 -9.58
C GLY A 124 1.97 -18.73 -8.82
N ASP A 125 0.75 -18.80 -9.38
CA ASP A 125 -0.45 -18.25 -8.72
C ASP A 125 -0.65 -18.81 -7.28
N GLU A 126 -0.13 -20.00 -6.99
CA GLU A 126 -0.16 -20.61 -5.65
C GLU A 126 0.62 -19.80 -4.61
N ASP A 127 1.79 -19.26 -4.96
CA ASP A 127 2.63 -18.48 -4.03
C ASP A 127 1.98 -17.12 -3.74
N LEU A 128 1.36 -16.50 -4.75
CA LEU A 128 0.56 -15.29 -4.57
C LEU A 128 -0.62 -15.52 -3.62
N GLN A 129 -1.36 -16.62 -3.78
CA GLN A 129 -2.49 -16.94 -2.90
C GLN A 129 -2.05 -17.22 -1.46
N LYS A 130 -0.89 -17.86 -1.24
CA LYS A 130 -0.32 -18.05 0.11
C LYS A 130 -0.03 -16.72 0.78
N VAL A 131 0.64 -15.79 0.08
CA VAL A 131 0.93 -14.44 0.61
C VAL A 131 -0.36 -13.67 0.92
N LEU A 132 -1.35 -13.71 0.02
CA LEU A 132 -2.63 -13.05 0.22
C LEU A 132 -3.41 -13.62 1.41
N GLY A 133 -3.41 -14.95 1.58
CA GLY A 133 -4.03 -15.62 2.72
C GLY A 133 -3.38 -15.24 4.05
N LEU A 134 -2.04 -15.21 4.09
CA LEU A 134 -1.28 -14.77 5.26
C LEU A 134 -1.61 -13.31 5.62
N LEU A 135 -1.60 -12.40 4.64
CA LEU A 135 -1.94 -11.00 4.86
C LEU A 135 -3.37 -10.82 5.36
N GLU A 136 -4.33 -11.56 4.81
CA GLU A 136 -5.73 -11.54 5.26
C GLU A 136 -5.87 -12.02 6.71
N GLN A 137 -5.24 -13.13 7.06
CA GLN A 137 -5.22 -13.64 8.43
C GLN A 137 -4.63 -12.61 9.40
N MET A 138 -3.47 -12.04 9.07
CA MET A 138 -2.83 -11.00 9.89
C MET A 138 -3.73 -9.78 10.06
N ILE A 139 -4.41 -9.31 9.01
CA ILE A 139 -5.29 -8.14 9.09
C ILE A 139 -6.50 -8.44 9.99
N ASN A 140 -7.08 -9.64 9.91
CA ASN A 140 -8.26 -10.01 10.69
C ASN A 140 -7.93 -10.22 12.19
N ASN A 141 -6.75 -10.76 12.50
CA ASN A 141 -6.25 -10.93 13.87
C ASN A 141 -6.04 -9.61 14.63
N TRP A 142 -6.07 -8.46 13.95
CA TRP A 142 -5.92 -7.14 14.55
C TRP A 142 -7.25 -6.44 14.81
N THR A 143 -8.35 -7.01 14.32
CA THR A 143 -9.70 -6.44 14.49
C THR A 143 -10.55 -7.15 15.54
N GLU A 144 -10.02 -8.25 16.10
CA GLU A 144 -10.53 -8.95 17.29
C GLU A 144 -9.87 -8.42 18.57
#